data_AF-A0A182SGC4-F1
#
_entry.id   AF-A0A182SGC4-F1
#
_cell.length_a   1.000
_cell.length_b   1.000
_cell.length_c   1.000
_cell.angle_alpha   90.00
_cell.angle_beta   90.00
_cell.angle_gamma   90.00
#
_symmetry.space_group_name_H-M   'P 1'
#
loop_
_entity.id
_entity.type
_entity.pdbx_description
1 polymer ?
#
loop_
_entity_poly.entity_id
_entity_poly.type
_entity_poly.pdbx_seq_one_letter_code
_entity_poly.pdbx_strand_id
1 'polypeptide(L)'
;QAFKSRGFADIQIGSIGLERLKKTAENQQLVSLYIPRLPLLIPFLEMTTNQEYLVQRIKDLAKGSCIADYRWNSGSAYKGISWDEHLPTDSAIIFHLFCTYLDSQLRPLPQPGGRPFYNRYVVVGDKKTTKETIAEANTRNKAKCAILCSNPMKPKFNFISDDKIHSCSYDRNNLFYVIIQFLMYMKTHNECSLEGINLGKSGINILCCIDD
;
A
#
# COMPACT_ATOMS: atom_id res chain seq x y z
N GLN A 1 12.98 7.18 19.04
CA GLN A 1 13.76 7.45 20.27
C GLN A 1 14.10 6.18 21.08
N ALA A 2 13.29 5.10 21.04
CA ALA A 2 13.55 3.87 21.81
C ALA A 2 14.84 3.10 21.41
N PHE A 3 15.22 3.09 20.13
CA PHE A 3 16.43 2.40 19.65
C PHE A 3 17.73 3.06 20.13
N LYS A 4 17.84 4.40 19.99
CA LYS A 4 19.03 5.18 20.39
C LYS A 4 19.34 5.10 21.89
N SER A 5 18.32 5.07 22.75
CA SER A 5 18.51 5.04 24.21
C SER A 5 18.92 3.67 24.75
N ARG A 6 18.91 2.62 23.91
CA ARG A 6 19.11 1.22 24.31
C ARG A 6 20.29 0.55 23.59
N GLY A 7 21.20 1.33 23.03
CA GLY A 7 22.41 0.83 22.35
C GLY A 7 22.20 0.41 20.89
N PHE A 8 20.98 0.52 20.34
CA PHE A 8 20.67 0.23 18.93
C PHE A 8 20.61 1.50 18.09
N ALA A 9 21.51 2.47 18.34
CA ALA A 9 21.52 3.75 17.64
C ALA A 9 21.69 3.62 16.11
N ASP A 10 22.22 2.49 15.68
CA ASP A 10 22.45 2.05 14.32
C ASP A 10 21.25 1.35 13.66
N ILE A 11 20.15 1.12 14.38
CA ILE A 11 18.90 0.54 13.86
C ILE A 11 17.83 1.63 13.84
N GLN A 12 17.79 2.40 12.75
CA GLN A 12 16.78 3.42 12.51
C GLN A 12 15.95 3.05 11.28
N ILE A 13 14.66 2.77 11.49
CA ILE A 13 13.69 2.53 10.41
C ILE A 13 13.72 3.73 9.46
N GLY A 14 13.79 3.46 8.16
CA GLY A 14 13.93 4.50 7.14
C GLY A 14 15.38 4.92 6.84
N SER A 15 16.37 4.45 7.63
CA SER A 15 17.79 4.81 7.47
C SER A 15 18.71 3.59 7.34
N ILE A 16 18.20 2.38 7.54
CA ILE A 16 18.93 1.13 7.28
C ILE A 16 18.19 0.25 6.27
N GLY A 17 18.93 -0.63 5.61
CA GLY A 17 18.37 -1.58 4.64
C GLY A 17 17.40 -2.57 5.28
N LEU A 18 16.39 -2.97 4.50
CA LEU A 18 15.32 -3.88 4.91
C LEU A 18 15.84 -5.22 5.47
N GLU A 19 16.86 -5.81 4.84
CA GLU A 19 17.43 -7.10 5.26
C GLU A 19 17.95 -7.07 6.70
N ARG A 20 18.52 -5.95 7.12
CA ARG A 20 19.00 -5.76 8.48
C ARG A 20 17.84 -5.65 9.48
N LEU A 21 16.75 -5.01 9.09
CA LEU A 21 15.53 -4.93 9.89
C LEU A 21 14.87 -6.32 10.05
N LYS A 22 14.84 -7.12 8.98
CA LYS A 22 14.33 -8.51 9.01
C LYS A 22 15.12 -9.38 10.00
N LYS A 23 16.45 -9.40 9.90
CA LYS A 23 17.32 -10.13 10.84
C LYS A 23 17.12 -9.67 12.29
N THR A 24 16.89 -8.37 12.51
CA THR A 24 16.61 -7.83 13.85
C THR A 24 15.29 -8.34 14.40
N ALA A 25 14.28 -8.52 13.55
CA ALA A 25 12.97 -9.04 13.94
C ALA A 25 12.93 -10.55 14.19
N GLU A 26 13.93 -11.31 13.73
CA GLU A 26 14.07 -12.74 14.03
C GLU A 26 14.61 -12.98 15.45
N ASN A 27 15.25 -11.98 16.07
CA ASN A 27 15.73 -12.07 17.44
C ASN A 27 14.57 -11.94 18.44
N GLN A 28 13.96 -13.08 18.79
CA GLN A 28 12.78 -13.14 19.66
C GLN A 28 12.98 -12.44 21.02
N GLN A 29 14.15 -12.58 21.63
CA GLN A 29 14.44 -11.96 22.93
C GLN A 29 14.47 -10.43 22.82
N LEU A 30 15.15 -9.91 21.80
CA LEU A 30 15.23 -8.47 21.53
C LEU A 30 13.86 -7.90 21.16
N VAL A 31 13.11 -8.60 20.29
CA VAL A 31 11.77 -8.17 19.85
C VAL A 31 10.79 -8.11 21.00
N SER A 32 10.71 -9.18 21.80
CA SER A 32 9.77 -9.26 22.92
C SER A 32 10.04 -8.16 23.97
N LEU A 33 11.30 -7.92 24.31
CA LEU A 33 11.68 -6.98 25.37
C LEU A 33 11.67 -5.52 24.94
N TYR A 34 12.02 -5.23 23.68
CA TYR A 34 12.35 -3.86 23.29
C TYR A 34 11.57 -3.31 22.10
N ILE A 35 11.20 -4.15 21.12
CA ILE A 35 10.60 -3.70 19.86
C ILE A 35 9.49 -4.64 19.35
N PRO A 36 8.45 -4.91 20.15
CA PRO A 36 7.44 -5.92 19.83
C PRO A 36 6.62 -5.58 18.56
N ARG A 37 6.66 -4.32 18.12
CA ARG A 37 5.96 -3.86 16.90
C ARG A 37 6.81 -3.98 15.64
N LEU A 38 8.11 -4.25 15.72
CA LEU A 38 8.96 -4.33 14.53
C LEU A 38 8.47 -5.38 13.52
N PRO A 39 8.12 -6.62 13.93
CA PRO A 39 7.59 -7.62 12.99
C PRO A 39 6.33 -7.15 12.26
N LEU A 40 5.46 -6.37 12.93
CA LEU A 40 4.24 -5.82 12.35
C LEU A 40 4.53 -4.74 11.30
N LEU A 41 5.67 -4.06 11.41
CA LEU A 41 6.07 -3.00 10.47
C LEU A 41 6.78 -3.55 9.24
N ILE A 42 7.44 -4.70 9.32
CA ILE A 42 8.23 -5.27 8.21
C ILE A 42 7.46 -5.31 6.89
N PRO A 43 6.22 -5.84 6.82
CA PRO A 43 5.48 -5.94 5.56
C PRO A 43 5.28 -4.59 4.84
N PHE A 44 5.27 -3.49 5.59
CA PHE A 44 5.14 -2.14 5.03
C PHE A 44 6.47 -1.63 4.46
N LEU A 45 7.59 -2.15 4.95
CA LEU A 45 8.94 -1.78 4.50
C LEU A 45 9.40 -2.61 3.29
N GLU A 46 8.72 -3.72 2.97
CA GLU A 46 9.12 -4.63 1.87
C GLU A 46 8.98 -4.05 0.46
N MET A 47 8.38 -2.87 0.33
CA MET A 47 8.18 -2.21 -0.95
C MET A 47 9.48 -1.96 -1.73
N THR A 48 10.55 -1.57 -1.05
CA THR A 48 11.86 -1.32 -1.66
C THR A 48 12.98 -1.58 -0.67
N THR A 49 14.14 -2.03 -1.16
CA THR A 49 15.33 -2.18 -0.33
C THR A 49 15.96 -0.82 0.01
N ASN A 50 15.70 0.22 -0.78
CA ASN A 50 16.19 1.58 -0.57
C ASN A 50 15.19 2.41 0.25
N GLN A 51 15.20 2.19 1.57
CA GLN A 51 14.30 2.87 2.50
C GLN A 51 14.51 4.39 2.55
N GLU A 52 15.75 4.86 2.40
CA GLU A 52 16.02 6.30 2.42
C GLU A 52 15.40 7.00 1.21
N TYR A 53 15.47 6.38 0.02
CA TYR A 53 14.79 6.89 -1.18
C TYR A 53 13.28 7.00 -0.94
N LEU A 54 12.66 5.94 -0.41
CA LEU A 54 11.21 5.94 -0.14
C LEU A 54 10.81 7.07 0.80
N VAL A 55 11.53 7.22 1.92
CA VAL A 55 11.26 8.29 2.90
C VAL A 55 11.44 9.67 2.27
N GLN A 56 12.51 9.88 1.50
CA GLN A 56 12.74 11.15 0.82
C GLN A 56 11.64 11.43 -0.20
N ARG A 57 11.24 10.43 -0.99
CA ARG A 57 10.22 10.60 -2.02
C ARG A 57 8.84 10.89 -1.43
N ILE A 58 8.47 10.25 -0.31
CA ILE A 58 7.25 10.58 0.44
C ILE A 58 7.27 12.04 0.89
N LYS A 59 8.40 12.54 1.41
CA LYS A 59 8.54 13.95 1.79
C LYS A 59 8.43 14.88 0.60
N ASP A 60 8.98 14.50 -0.56
CA ASP A 60 8.91 15.32 -1.76
C ASP A 60 7.49 15.37 -2.33
N LEU A 61 6.77 14.24 -2.38
CA LEU A 61 5.37 14.19 -2.78
C LEU A 61 4.46 14.97 -1.83
N ALA A 62 4.81 15.05 -0.54
CA ALA A 62 4.07 15.82 0.45
C ALA A 62 4.30 17.34 0.36
N LYS A 63 5.24 17.82 -0.47
CA LYS A 63 5.46 19.26 -0.68
C LYS A 63 4.41 19.85 -1.62
N GLY A 64 4.07 21.11 -1.37
CA GLY A 64 3.12 21.88 -2.19
C GLY A 64 1.67 21.44 -1.99
N SER A 65 0.79 21.90 -2.87
CA SER A 65 -0.62 21.49 -2.92
C SER A 65 -0.80 20.29 -3.86
N CYS A 66 -1.59 19.30 -3.45
CA CYS A 66 -2.08 18.23 -4.33
C CYS A 66 -0.99 17.45 -5.08
N ILE A 67 0.04 16.95 -4.36
CA ILE A 67 1.09 16.07 -4.92
C ILE A 67 1.70 16.59 -6.25
N ALA A 68 2.03 17.87 -6.30
CA ALA A 68 2.39 18.57 -7.54
C ALA A 68 3.57 17.97 -8.34
N ASP A 69 4.53 17.31 -7.68
CA ASP A 69 5.68 16.65 -8.31
C ASP A 69 5.41 15.16 -8.64
N TYR A 70 4.14 14.73 -8.65
CA TYR A 70 3.76 13.36 -8.94
C TYR A 70 4.10 12.92 -10.37
N ARG A 71 4.83 11.81 -10.49
CA ARG A 71 5.25 11.18 -11.75
C ARG A 71 4.79 9.73 -11.78
N TRP A 72 3.64 9.51 -12.42
CA TRP A 72 2.93 8.23 -12.32
C TRP A 72 3.74 6.98 -12.72
N ASN A 73 4.61 7.08 -13.73
CA ASN A 73 5.37 5.95 -14.29
C ASN A 73 6.87 5.98 -13.95
N SER A 74 7.31 6.86 -13.07
CA SER A 74 8.71 7.00 -12.65
C SER A 74 8.78 7.54 -11.22
N GLY A 75 9.96 7.97 -10.79
CA GLY A 75 10.14 8.71 -9.56
C GLY A 75 11.01 9.95 -9.80
N SER A 76 11.82 10.30 -8.81
CA SER A 76 12.74 11.44 -8.91
C SER A 76 14.16 11.05 -8.58
N ALA A 77 15.11 11.90 -8.94
CA ALA A 77 16.51 11.70 -8.60
C ALA A 77 16.72 11.73 -7.08
N TYR A 78 17.68 10.94 -6.60
CA TYR A 78 18.00 10.85 -5.18
C TYR A 78 19.51 10.81 -4.97
N LYS A 79 20.02 11.67 -4.07
CA LYS A 79 21.46 11.84 -3.81
C LYS A 79 22.29 12.03 -5.11
N GLY A 80 21.73 12.77 -6.08
CA GLY A 80 22.38 13.05 -7.37
C GLY A 80 22.29 11.92 -8.40
N ILE A 81 21.67 10.78 -8.06
CA ILE A 81 21.48 9.65 -8.96
C ILE A 81 20.07 9.73 -9.57
N SER A 82 19.97 9.67 -10.90
CA SER A 82 18.70 9.62 -11.60
C SER A 82 17.90 8.37 -11.22
N TRP A 83 16.56 8.50 -11.26
CA TRP A 83 15.67 7.36 -11.02
C TRP A 83 15.87 6.26 -12.08
N ASP A 84 15.80 5.00 -11.67
CA ASP A 84 15.80 3.81 -12.53
C ASP A 84 14.72 2.80 -12.10
N GLU A 85 14.57 1.70 -12.86
CA GLU A 85 13.52 0.71 -12.65
C GLU A 85 13.68 -0.14 -11.37
N HIS A 86 14.80 -0.02 -10.64
CA HIS A 86 14.98 -0.67 -9.33
C HIS A 86 14.34 0.11 -8.18
N LEU A 87 13.88 1.33 -8.43
CA LEU A 87 13.17 2.17 -7.48
C LEU A 87 11.67 2.19 -7.78
N PRO A 88 10.79 2.26 -6.77
CA PRO A 88 9.36 2.29 -6.99
C PRO A 88 8.95 3.59 -7.71
N THR A 89 7.92 3.51 -8.57
CA THR A 89 7.29 4.70 -9.13
C THR A 89 6.45 5.44 -8.10
N ASP A 90 6.11 6.70 -8.35
CA ASP A 90 5.25 7.45 -7.43
C ASP A 90 3.87 6.81 -7.31
N SER A 91 3.34 6.21 -8.38
CA SER A 91 2.07 5.47 -8.31
C SER A 91 2.15 4.28 -7.37
N ALA A 92 3.26 3.55 -7.40
CA ALA A 92 3.50 2.47 -6.45
C ALA A 92 3.51 3.01 -5.01
N ILE A 93 4.22 4.13 -4.78
CA ILE A 93 4.36 4.72 -3.44
C ILE A 93 3.01 5.19 -2.91
N ILE A 94 2.25 5.95 -3.71
CA ILE A 94 0.93 6.46 -3.30
C ILE A 94 -0.05 5.30 -3.08
N PHE A 95 -0.06 4.29 -3.96
CA PHE A 95 -0.91 3.12 -3.78
C PHE A 95 -0.55 2.34 -2.52
N HIS A 96 0.75 2.19 -2.23
CA HIS A 96 1.22 1.58 -1.00
C HIS A 96 0.72 2.36 0.22
N LEU A 97 0.84 3.70 0.23
CA LEU A 97 0.34 4.56 1.31
C LEU A 97 -1.18 4.45 1.48
N PHE A 98 -1.93 4.42 0.38
CA PHE A 98 -3.38 4.20 0.41
C PHE A 98 -3.74 2.86 1.07
N CYS A 99 -3.08 1.77 0.64
CA CYS A 99 -3.29 0.47 1.25
C CYS A 99 -2.91 0.48 2.74
N THR A 100 -1.79 1.09 3.10
CA THR A 100 -1.31 1.20 4.49
C THR A 100 -2.27 1.99 5.37
N TYR A 101 -2.85 3.07 4.85
CA TYR A 101 -3.89 3.81 5.54
C TYR A 101 -5.09 2.90 5.84
N LEU A 102 -5.65 2.22 4.82
CA LEU A 102 -6.79 1.32 5.03
C LEU A 102 -6.44 0.13 5.92
N ASP A 103 -5.26 -0.46 5.79
CA ASP A 103 -4.77 -1.52 6.67
C ASP A 103 -4.81 -1.11 8.15
N SER A 104 -4.49 0.16 8.45
CA SER A 104 -4.52 0.70 9.81
C SER A 104 -5.93 0.95 10.37
N GLN A 105 -6.94 1.04 9.48
CA GLN A 105 -8.34 1.24 9.87
C GLN A 105 -9.07 -0.10 10.12
N LEU A 106 -8.57 -1.20 9.53
CA LEU A 106 -9.22 -2.50 9.61
C LEU A 106 -8.74 -3.33 10.81
N ARG A 107 -9.58 -4.26 11.25
CA ARG A 107 -9.20 -5.23 12.30
C ARG A 107 -7.99 -6.05 11.82
N PRO A 108 -6.96 -6.25 12.68
CA PRO A 108 -5.83 -7.09 12.35
C PRO A 108 -6.25 -8.52 11.96
N LEU A 109 -5.48 -9.14 11.06
CA LEU A 109 -5.66 -10.54 10.71
C LEU A 109 -5.15 -11.46 11.83
N PRO A 110 -5.74 -12.66 12.02
CA PRO A 110 -5.18 -13.69 12.89
C PRO A 110 -3.75 -14.07 12.49
N GLN A 111 -3.00 -14.66 13.43
CA GLN A 111 -1.61 -15.08 13.18
C GLN A 111 -1.52 -16.09 12.02
N PRO A 112 -0.52 -15.97 11.12
CA PRO A 112 0.73 -15.20 11.24
C PRO A 112 0.62 -13.69 10.97
N GLY A 113 -0.60 -13.16 10.81
CA GLY A 113 -0.88 -11.75 10.62
C GLY A 113 -0.94 -11.39 9.14
N GLY A 114 -0.76 -10.11 8.84
CA GLY A 114 -0.76 -9.60 7.48
C GLY A 114 -1.39 -8.22 7.38
N ARG A 115 -1.55 -7.75 6.14
CA ARG A 115 -2.11 -6.45 5.81
C ARG A 115 -3.60 -6.61 5.49
N PRO A 116 -4.53 -6.30 6.40
CA PRO A 116 -5.93 -6.71 6.28
C PRO A 116 -6.62 -6.17 5.02
N PHE A 117 -6.33 -4.95 4.59
CA PHE A 117 -6.84 -4.41 3.35
C PHE A 117 -6.09 -5.00 2.15
N TYR A 118 -4.75 -4.90 2.15
CA TYR A 118 -3.94 -5.32 1.00
C TYR A 118 -4.16 -6.80 0.65
N ASN A 119 -4.16 -7.70 1.64
CA ASN A 119 -4.38 -9.12 1.42
C ASN A 119 -5.78 -9.45 0.88
N ARG A 120 -6.80 -8.65 1.20
CA ARG A 120 -8.20 -8.93 0.82
C ARG A 120 -8.64 -8.25 -0.47
N TYR A 121 -8.13 -7.05 -0.73
CA TYR A 121 -8.62 -6.17 -1.80
C TYR A 121 -7.58 -5.85 -2.86
N VAL A 122 -6.36 -6.38 -2.78
CA VAL A 122 -5.33 -6.19 -3.82
C VAL A 122 -4.93 -7.53 -4.43
N VAL A 123 -5.09 -7.65 -5.75
CA VAL A 123 -4.65 -8.79 -6.53
C VAL A 123 -3.43 -8.40 -7.37
N VAL A 124 -2.35 -9.17 -7.28
CA VAL A 124 -1.15 -8.96 -8.10
C VAL A 124 -1.19 -9.91 -9.29
N GLY A 125 -1.22 -9.35 -10.50
CA GLY A 125 -1.59 -10.05 -11.74
C GLY A 125 -0.44 -10.53 -12.61
N ASP A 126 0.79 -10.66 -12.09
CA ASP A 126 1.99 -10.86 -12.91
C ASP A 126 2.04 -12.18 -13.71
N LYS A 127 1.26 -13.20 -13.30
CA LYS A 127 1.37 -14.58 -13.84
C LYS A 127 0.04 -15.34 -14.00
N LYS A 128 -1.10 -14.67 -13.83
CA LYS A 128 -2.43 -15.32 -13.78
C LYS A 128 -3.24 -15.06 -15.04
N THR A 129 -4.05 -16.03 -15.44
CA THR A 129 -5.09 -15.82 -16.44
C THR A 129 -6.16 -14.87 -15.92
N THR A 130 -6.96 -14.29 -16.82
CA THR A 130 -8.11 -13.45 -16.45
C THR A 130 -9.08 -14.19 -15.52
N LYS A 131 -9.35 -15.47 -15.79
CA LYS A 131 -10.28 -16.28 -14.98
C LYS A 131 -9.75 -16.50 -13.56
N GLU A 132 -8.47 -16.83 -13.42
CA GLU A 132 -7.83 -17.02 -12.10
C GLU A 132 -7.81 -15.72 -11.30
N THR A 133 -7.50 -14.61 -11.97
CA THR A 133 -7.46 -13.27 -11.36
C THR A 133 -8.83 -12.88 -10.78
N ILE A 134 -9.91 -13.13 -11.52
CA ILE A 134 -11.29 -12.87 -11.07
C ILE A 134 -11.68 -13.81 -9.93
N ALA A 135 -11.40 -15.12 -10.08
CA ALA A 135 -11.72 -16.11 -9.05
C ALA A 135 -11.02 -15.79 -7.70
N GLU A 136 -9.79 -15.32 -7.76
CA GLU A 136 -9.05 -14.88 -6.57
C GLU A 136 -9.69 -13.65 -5.92
N ALA A 137 -10.08 -12.63 -6.69
CA ALA A 137 -10.76 -11.46 -6.14
C ALA A 137 -12.08 -11.85 -5.43
N ASN A 138 -12.85 -12.76 -6.04
CA ASN A 138 -14.14 -13.21 -5.53
C ASN A 138 -14.07 -14.05 -4.25
N THR A 139 -12.92 -14.68 -3.98
CA THR A 139 -12.73 -15.56 -2.82
C THR A 139 -12.07 -14.86 -1.64
N ARG A 140 -11.43 -13.71 -1.86
CA ARG A 140 -10.67 -12.98 -0.83
C ARG A 140 -11.52 -12.10 0.09
N ASN A 141 -12.68 -11.64 -0.35
CA ASN A 141 -13.54 -10.77 0.45
C ASN A 141 -15.02 -10.90 0.06
N LYS A 142 -15.92 -10.49 0.98
CA LYS A 142 -17.38 -10.61 0.78
C LYS A 142 -17.93 -9.68 -0.29
N ALA A 143 -17.27 -8.55 -0.53
CA ALA A 143 -17.67 -7.57 -1.53
C ALA A 143 -17.32 -8.01 -2.96
N LYS A 144 -16.61 -9.14 -3.14
CA LYS A 144 -16.24 -9.71 -4.45
C LYS A 144 -15.61 -8.69 -5.41
N CYS A 145 -14.79 -7.80 -4.86
CA CYS A 145 -14.10 -6.78 -5.63
C CYS A 145 -12.63 -6.67 -5.22
N ALA A 146 -11.79 -6.15 -6.12
CA ALA A 146 -10.38 -5.92 -5.83
C ALA A 146 -9.77 -4.87 -6.77
N ILE A 147 -8.68 -4.26 -6.32
CA ILE A 147 -7.77 -3.49 -7.15
C ILE A 147 -6.73 -4.45 -7.72
N LEU A 148 -6.70 -4.57 -9.05
CA LEU A 148 -5.70 -5.34 -9.77
C LEU A 148 -4.45 -4.49 -9.99
N CYS A 149 -3.31 -4.97 -9.53
CA CYS A 149 -2.00 -4.34 -9.71
C CYS A 149 -1.12 -5.25 -10.57
N SER A 150 -0.69 -4.78 -11.75
CA SER A 150 0.11 -5.61 -12.67
C SER A 150 1.52 -5.92 -12.13
N ASN A 151 2.18 -4.93 -11.53
CA ASN A 151 3.54 -5.03 -11.03
C ASN A 151 3.70 -4.08 -9.82
N PRO A 152 4.17 -4.53 -8.66
CA PRO A 152 4.27 -3.68 -7.47
C PRO A 152 5.21 -2.46 -7.59
N MET A 153 6.23 -2.51 -8.46
CA MET A 153 7.22 -1.44 -8.65
C MET A 153 6.80 -0.45 -9.75
N LYS A 154 6.17 -0.97 -10.81
CA LYS A 154 5.69 -0.20 -11.98
C LYS A 154 4.24 -0.56 -12.30
N PRO A 155 3.29 -0.18 -11.43
CA PRO A 155 1.94 -0.70 -11.49
C PRO A 155 1.13 -0.09 -12.64
N LYS A 156 0.38 -0.95 -13.31
CA LYS A 156 -0.84 -0.61 -14.03
C LYS A 156 -2.00 -1.13 -13.20
N PHE A 157 -2.99 -0.29 -12.98
CA PHE A 157 -4.15 -0.59 -12.16
C PHE A 157 -5.39 -0.80 -13.00
N ASN A 158 -6.18 -1.80 -12.62
CA ASN A 158 -7.55 -2.00 -13.06
C ASN A 158 -8.41 -2.33 -11.84
N PHE A 159 -9.73 -2.23 -12.00
CA PHE A 159 -10.67 -2.62 -10.96
C PHE A 159 -11.33 -3.96 -11.31
N ILE A 160 -11.57 -4.80 -10.31
CA ILE A 160 -12.28 -6.07 -10.45
C ILE A 160 -13.57 -5.95 -9.66
N SER A 161 -14.70 -6.17 -10.32
CA SER A 161 -16.03 -6.28 -9.72
C SER A 161 -16.94 -7.00 -10.72
N ASP A 162 -18.08 -7.52 -10.25
CA ASP A 162 -19.12 -8.15 -11.08
C ASP A 162 -18.55 -9.20 -12.05
N ASP A 163 -17.64 -10.04 -11.55
CA ASP A 163 -16.98 -11.11 -12.31
C ASP A 163 -16.21 -10.65 -13.57
N LYS A 164 -15.75 -9.39 -13.60
CA LYS A 164 -14.98 -8.83 -14.73
C LYS A 164 -13.84 -7.93 -14.26
N ILE A 165 -12.86 -7.74 -15.17
CA ILE A 165 -11.80 -6.74 -15.03
C ILE A 165 -12.22 -5.50 -15.82
N HIS A 166 -12.36 -4.38 -15.11
CA HIS A 166 -12.63 -3.07 -15.68
C HIS A 166 -11.32 -2.42 -16.10
N SER A 167 -11.02 -2.50 -17.40
CA SER A 167 -9.82 -1.89 -17.97
C SER A 167 -9.86 -0.37 -17.83
N CYS A 168 -8.77 0.21 -17.33
CA CYS A 168 -8.57 1.64 -17.25
C CYS A 168 -7.49 2.11 -18.25
N SER A 169 -7.55 3.39 -18.63
CA SER A 169 -6.43 4.04 -19.33
C SER A 169 -5.18 4.01 -18.44
N TYR A 170 -4.05 3.58 -19.01
CA TYR A 170 -2.76 3.56 -18.32
C TYR A 170 -2.02 4.89 -18.51
N ASP A 171 -2.60 5.94 -17.94
CA ASP A 171 -2.09 7.31 -17.97
C ASP A 171 -1.77 7.82 -16.56
N ARG A 172 -1.45 9.12 -16.45
CA ARG A 172 -1.15 9.79 -15.17
C ARG A 172 -2.25 9.68 -14.12
N ASN A 173 -3.49 9.40 -14.49
CA ASN A 173 -4.62 9.34 -13.57
C ASN A 173 -5.05 7.91 -13.25
N ASN A 174 -4.42 6.89 -13.84
CA ASN A 174 -4.79 5.48 -13.71
C ASN A 174 -5.02 5.02 -12.26
N LEU A 175 -4.09 5.37 -11.36
CA LEU A 175 -4.21 5.06 -9.93
C LEU A 175 -5.48 5.69 -9.31
N PHE A 176 -5.71 6.98 -9.56
CA PHE A 176 -6.82 7.71 -8.97
C PHE A 176 -8.16 7.23 -9.52
N TYR A 177 -8.24 6.90 -10.81
CA TYR A 177 -9.45 6.32 -11.39
C TYR A 177 -9.84 5.01 -10.70
N VAL A 178 -8.87 4.13 -10.44
CA VAL A 178 -9.15 2.85 -9.79
C VAL A 178 -9.49 3.02 -8.31
N ILE A 179 -8.86 3.97 -7.61
CA ILE A 179 -9.27 4.33 -6.23
C ILE A 179 -10.71 4.84 -6.22
N ILE A 180 -11.08 5.74 -7.13
CA ILE A 180 -12.44 6.27 -7.25
C ILE A 180 -13.43 5.14 -7.56
N GLN A 181 -13.11 4.24 -8.50
CA GLN A 181 -13.95 3.08 -8.81
C GLN A 181 -14.17 2.19 -7.58
N PHE A 182 -13.11 1.91 -6.81
CA PHE A 182 -13.20 1.16 -5.57
C PHE A 182 -14.11 1.86 -4.54
N LEU A 183 -13.92 3.16 -4.30
CA LEU A 183 -14.73 3.93 -3.35
C LEU A 183 -16.20 4.02 -3.79
N MET A 184 -16.44 4.25 -5.09
CA MET A 184 -17.78 4.25 -5.68
C MET A 184 -18.45 2.89 -5.52
N TYR A 185 -17.73 1.79 -5.72
CA TYR A 185 -18.24 0.44 -5.52
C TYR A 185 -18.65 0.22 -4.06
N MET A 186 -17.81 0.61 -3.11
CA MET A 186 -18.14 0.50 -1.68
C MET A 186 -19.36 1.34 -1.30
N LYS A 187 -19.48 2.55 -1.85
CA LYS A 187 -20.63 3.45 -1.65
C LYS A 187 -21.93 2.86 -2.19
N THR A 188 -21.90 2.26 -3.38
CA THR A 188 -23.10 1.82 -4.11
C THR A 188 -23.52 0.38 -3.84
N HIS A 189 -22.57 -0.53 -3.60
CA HIS A 189 -22.82 -1.97 -3.49
C HIS A 189 -22.54 -2.55 -2.09
N ASN A 190 -21.92 -1.78 -1.18
CA ASN A 190 -21.53 -2.29 0.13
C ASN A 190 -21.88 -1.32 1.29
N GLU A 191 -22.96 -0.56 1.14
CA GLU A 191 -23.51 0.33 2.18
C GLU A 191 -22.47 1.30 2.79
N CYS A 192 -21.54 1.79 1.97
CA CYS A 192 -20.43 2.63 2.42
C CYS A 192 -19.51 1.96 3.47
N SER A 193 -19.48 0.63 3.54
CA SER A 193 -18.75 -0.14 4.54
C SER A 193 -17.56 -0.87 3.94
N LEU A 194 -16.50 -1.05 4.72
CA LEU A 194 -15.34 -1.88 4.39
C LEU A 194 -15.02 -2.74 5.61
N GLU A 195 -15.34 -4.03 5.54
CA GLU A 195 -15.09 -4.99 6.65
C GLU A 195 -15.68 -4.53 8.01
N GLY A 196 -16.82 -3.83 7.96
CA GLY A 196 -17.51 -3.27 9.11
C GLY A 196 -17.09 -1.85 9.50
N ILE A 197 -16.13 -1.26 8.80
CA ILE A 197 -15.73 0.14 8.98
C ILE A 197 -16.49 1.03 8.01
N ASN A 198 -17.19 2.03 8.52
CA ASN A 198 -17.89 3.00 7.69
C ASN A 198 -16.88 3.96 7.00
N LEU A 199 -17.00 4.12 5.69
CA LEU A 199 -16.13 4.95 4.86
C LEU A 199 -16.62 6.42 4.74
N GLY A 200 -17.86 6.69 5.14
CA GLY A 200 -18.47 8.02 5.12
C GLY A 200 -18.22 8.83 6.40
N LYS A 201 -19.00 9.90 6.59
CA LYS A 201 -18.84 10.90 7.67
C LYS A 201 -18.83 10.33 9.09
N SER A 202 -19.54 9.23 9.32
CA SER A 202 -19.61 8.56 10.63
C SER A 202 -18.42 7.63 10.93
N GLY A 203 -17.50 7.45 9.99
CA GLY A 203 -16.30 6.64 10.16
C GLY A 203 -15.05 7.37 9.67
N ILE A 204 -14.32 6.78 8.72
CA ILE A 204 -13.02 7.32 8.28
C ILE A 204 -13.14 8.48 7.28
N ASN A 205 -14.37 8.83 6.88
CA ASN A 205 -14.71 9.98 6.02
C ASN A 205 -13.88 10.10 4.73
N ILE A 206 -13.53 8.97 4.11
CA ILE A 206 -12.81 8.96 2.82
C ILE A 206 -13.74 9.15 1.62
N LEU A 207 -15.03 8.82 1.77
CA LEU A 207 -16.02 9.00 0.69
C LEU A 207 -16.28 10.47 0.35
N CYS A 208 -15.90 11.42 1.21
CA CYS A 208 -16.04 12.84 0.88
C CYS A 208 -15.25 13.25 -0.37
N CYS A 209 -14.26 12.46 -0.80
CA CYS A 209 -13.50 12.69 -2.04
C CYS A 209 -14.30 12.41 -3.33
N ILE A 210 -15.45 11.75 -3.21
CA ILE A 210 -16.36 11.40 -4.33
C ILE A 210 -17.80 11.86 -4.04
N ASP A 211 -17.99 12.63 -2.98
CA ASP A 211 -19.24 13.33 -2.68
C ASP A 211 -19.16 14.72 -3.30
N ASP A 212 -20.28 15.19 -3.86
CA ASP A 212 -20.40 16.54 -4.44
C ASP A 212 -20.36 17.65 -3.38
#